data_AF-A0A3D0H7G3-F1
#
_entry.id   AF-A0A3D0H7G3-F1
#
_cell.length_a   1.000
_cell.length_b   1.000
_cell.length_c   1.000
_cell.angle_alpha   90.00
_cell.angle_beta   90.00
_cell.angle_gamma   90.00
#
_symmetry.space_group_name_H-M   'P 1'
#
loop_
_entity.id
_entity.type
_entity.pdbx_description
1 polymer ?
#
loop_
_entity_poly.entity_id
_entity_poly.type
_entity_poly.pdbx_seq_one_letter_code
_entity_poly.pdbx_strand_id
1 'polypeptide(L)'
;IHSELGEYCQWALVNESRVGPSQVLRDGDVVQIIKATIPLEVDLSMEEVCKTPKARAAINRHLQQKRLKYAQELGQDILLQEVRRHQLSGDILEGEKVKLILEILNIRDLADLYARIGQDRQSPHAFLYYWVDDAPPRQHPSGKQPTSLVVPGERNQICLARLDNAVHKFARCCRPYPGQEGLVATLSERGVSIHWHECPELKRHGMQFEDLLEVTWDCGITWLQPMVFHVSVQRTTIASLLASFGRMSAQF
;
A
#
# COMPACT_ATOMS: atom_id res chain seq x y z
N ILE A 1 32.15 0.97 -0.47
CA ILE A 1 32.13 -0.51 -0.43
C ILE A 1 31.05 -0.97 -1.41
N HIS A 2 29.90 -1.52 -1.04
CA HIS A 2 28.83 -1.91 -1.98
C HIS A 2 27.44 -1.71 -1.37
N SER A 3 26.40 -1.53 -2.19
CA SER A 3 25.01 -1.38 -1.70
C SER A 3 24.51 -2.61 -0.96
N GLU A 4 24.87 -3.81 -1.44
CA GLU A 4 24.55 -5.08 -0.78
C GLU A 4 25.03 -5.10 0.68
N LEU A 5 26.25 -4.65 0.96
CA LEU A 5 26.73 -4.56 2.36
C LEU A 5 25.81 -3.71 3.25
N GLY A 6 25.22 -2.64 2.70
CA GLY A 6 24.29 -1.79 3.42
C GLY A 6 22.99 -2.50 3.78
N GLU A 7 22.48 -3.34 2.87
CA GLU A 7 21.23 -4.12 3.09
C GLU A 7 21.36 -5.13 4.23
N TYR A 8 22.56 -5.62 4.50
CA TYR A 8 22.81 -6.56 5.60
C TYR A 8 23.42 -5.89 6.85
N CYS A 9 23.64 -4.57 6.85
CA CYS A 9 24.36 -3.89 7.92
C CYS A 9 23.51 -3.79 9.21
N GLN A 10 23.80 -4.65 10.19
CA GLN A 10 23.05 -4.70 11.45
C GLN A 10 23.54 -3.65 12.46
N TRP A 11 24.86 -3.48 12.59
CA TRP A 11 25.52 -2.48 13.44
C TRP A 11 27.01 -2.40 13.08
N ALA A 12 27.74 -1.46 13.70
CA ALA A 12 29.17 -1.27 13.47
C ALA A 12 29.96 -1.11 14.78
N LEU A 13 31.24 -1.48 14.73
CA LEU A 13 32.26 -1.08 15.69
C LEU A 13 33.09 0.05 15.08
N VAL A 14 33.40 1.06 15.89
CA VAL A 14 34.40 2.09 15.56
C VAL A 14 35.46 2.02 16.63
N ASN A 15 36.71 1.71 16.25
CA ASN A 15 37.82 1.50 17.18
C ASN A 15 37.43 0.53 18.31
N GLU A 16 36.94 -0.65 17.93
CA GLU A 16 36.49 -1.75 18.82
C GLU A 16 35.26 -1.46 19.69
N SER A 17 34.72 -0.25 19.66
CA SER A 17 33.53 0.15 20.43
C SER A 17 32.26 0.09 19.59
N ARG A 18 31.18 -0.49 20.13
CA ARG A 18 29.88 -0.52 19.46
C ARG A 18 29.26 0.87 19.40
N VAL A 19 28.82 1.28 18.22
CA VAL A 19 28.22 2.60 17.99
C VAL A 19 26.84 2.48 17.34
N GLY A 20 26.03 3.52 17.53
CA GLY A 20 24.76 3.68 16.82
C GLY A 20 24.94 4.25 15.40
N PRO A 21 23.90 4.19 14.56
CA PRO A 21 23.97 4.65 13.17
C PRO A 21 24.15 6.17 13.02
N SER A 22 23.90 6.95 14.09
CA SER A 22 24.12 8.40 14.11
C SER A 22 25.58 8.81 14.39
N GLN A 23 26.49 7.85 14.65
CA GLN A 23 27.89 8.14 14.91
C GLN A 23 28.54 8.80 13.69
N VAL A 24 29.14 9.98 13.91
CA VAL A 24 29.92 10.67 12.88
C VAL A 24 31.34 10.11 12.90
N LEU A 25 31.79 9.59 11.76
CA LEU A 25 33.14 9.06 11.57
C LEU A 25 34.16 10.19 11.43
N ARG A 26 35.38 9.95 11.91
CA ARG A 26 36.53 10.83 11.79
C ARG A 26 37.64 10.17 10.97
N ASP A 27 38.51 10.99 10.43
CA ASP A 27 39.68 10.49 9.70
C ASP A 27 40.57 9.67 10.65
N GLY A 28 40.95 8.47 10.20
CA GLY A 28 41.73 7.51 10.97
C GLY A 28 40.90 6.48 11.75
N ASP A 29 39.57 6.61 11.81
CA ASP A 29 38.70 5.62 12.45
C ASP A 29 38.74 4.27 11.72
N VAL A 30 38.89 3.18 12.49
CA VAL A 30 38.76 1.81 11.97
C VAL A 30 37.32 1.35 12.17
N VAL A 31 36.61 1.10 11.06
CA VAL A 31 35.20 0.70 11.07
C VAL A 31 35.06 -0.77 10.72
N GLN A 32 34.47 -1.55 11.62
CA GLN A 32 34.08 -2.93 11.38
C GLN A 32 32.56 -3.03 11.28
N ILE A 33 32.06 -3.49 10.13
CA ILE A 33 30.62 -3.65 9.88
C ILE A 33 30.21 -5.08 10.20
N ILE A 34 29.17 -5.21 11.03
CA ILE A 34 28.60 -6.50 11.38
C ILE A 34 27.34 -6.72 10.56
N LYS A 35 27.34 -7.82 9.81
CA LYS A 35 26.26 -8.18 8.90
C LYS A 35 25.26 -9.13 9.54
N ALA A 36 24.00 -8.97 9.23
CA ALA A 36 22.96 -9.97 9.41
C ALA A 36 23.11 -11.11 8.38
N THR A 37 22.44 -12.23 8.63
CA THR A 37 22.34 -13.36 7.70
C THR A 37 21.27 -13.17 6.62
N ILE A 38 20.31 -12.28 6.88
CA ILE A 38 19.24 -11.90 5.95
C ILE A 38 19.26 -10.39 5.71
N PRO A 39 18.76 -9.91 4.55
CA PRO A 39 18.59 -8.49 4.32
C PRO A 39 17.70 -7.87 5.40
N LEU A 40 18.09 -6.70 5.88
CA LEU A 40 17.34 -5.91 6.84
C LEU A 40 16.34 -5.02 6.10
N GLU A 41 15.19 -4.81 6.74
CA GLU A 41 14.21 -3.88 6.19
C GLU A 41 14.71 -2.44 6.29
N VAL A 42 14.65 -1.73 5.16
CA VAL A 42 14.90 -0.30 5.10
C VAL A 42 13.62 0.42 5.48
N ASP A 43 13.67 1.18 6.57
CA ASP A 43 12.58 2.05 6.98
C ASP A 43 12.72 3.48 6.40
N LEU A 44 11.67 4.28 6.55
CA LEU A 44 11.69 5.68 6.12
C LEU A 44 12.62 6.57 6.97
N SER A 45 12.86 6.21 8.22
CA SER A 45 13.71 6.99 9.13
C SER A 45 15.19 6.94 8.72
N MET A 46 15.61 5.89 8.02
CA MET A 46 16.97 5.77 7.48
C MET A 46 17.34 6.90 6.52
N GLU A 47 16.35 7.51 5.82
CA GLU A 47 16.61 8.69 4.98
C GLU A 47 17.10 9.89 5.82
N GLU A 48 16.58 10.05 7.05
CA GLU A 48 16.94 11.15 7.96
C GLU A 48 18.32 10.94 8.60
N VAL A 49 18.70 9.68 8.85
CA VAL A 49 19.97 9.32 9.46
C VAL A 49 21.12 9.39 8.44
N CYS A 50 20.86 9.05 7.17
CA CYS A 50 21.89 9.02 6.13
C CYS A 50 22.35 10.42 5.70
N LYS A 51 23.62 10.73 5.98
CA LYS A 51 24.20 12.06 5.67
C LYS A 51 24.66 12.24 4.23
N THR A 52 25.17 11.20 3.58
CA THR A 52 25.77 11.34 2.24
C THR A 52 24.71 11.26 1.13
N PRO A 53 24.83 12.07 0.05
CA PRO A 53 23.89 12.01 -1.08
C PRO A 53 23.79 10.61 -1.71
N LYS A 54 24.92 9.88 -1.78
CA LYS A 54 24.98 8.53 -2.32
C LYS A 54 24.15 7.53 -1.49
N ALA A 55 24.23 7.60 -0.16
CA ALA A 55 23.45 6.73 0.72
C ALA A 55 21.94 7.04 0.64
N ARG A 56 21.58 8.33 0.69
CA ARG A 56 20.17 8.78 0.54
C ARG A 56 19.57 8.34 -0.79
N ALA A 57 20.31 8.48 -1.89
CA ALA A 57 19.86 8.02 -3.20
C ALA A 57 19.66 6.49 -3.26
N ALA A 58 20.53 5.71 -2.61
CA ALA A 58 20.39 4.26 -2.55
C ALA A 58 19.14 3.83 -1.76
N ILE A 59 18.88 4.46 -0.60
CA ILE A 59 17.68 4.22 0.21
C ILE A 59 16.42 4.59 -0.57
N ASN A 60 16.39 5.77 -1.19
CA ASN A 60 15.23 6.22 -1.94
C ASN A 60 14.93 5.29 -3.13
N ARG A 61 15.96 4.80 -3.81
CA ARG A 61 15.80 3.78 -4.86
C ARG A 61 15.21 2.48 -4.32
N HIS A 62 15.71 1.99 -3.19
CA HIS A 62 15.20 0.77 -2.56
C HIS A 62 13.73 0.93 -2.15
N LEU A 63 13.38 2.04 -1.48
CA LEU A 63 12.00 2.35 -1.10
C LEU A 63 11.08 2.49 -2.31
N GLN A 64 11.56 3.09 -3.41
CA GLN A 64 10.79 3.21 -4.65
C GLN A 64 10.54 1.85 -5.30
N GLN A 65 11.53 0.96 -5.30
CA GLN A 65 11.37 -0.41 -5.78
C GLN A 65 10.36 -1.20 -4.93
N LYS A 66 10.43 -1.06 -3.60
CA LYS A 66 9.47 -1.67 -2.66
C LYS A 66 8.04 -1.19 -2.93
N ARG A 67 7.85 0.12 -3.09
CA ARG A 67 6.56 0.74 -3.44
C ARG A 67 6.03 0.28 -4.78
N LEU A 68 6.89 0.22 -5.80
CA LEU A 68 6.50 -0.22 -7.13
C LEU A 68 6.02 -1.68 -7.10
N LYS A 69 6.78 -2.57 -6.47
CA LYS A 69 6.41 -3.98 -6.33
C LYS A 69 5.07 -4.13 -5.62
N TYR A 70 4.89 -3.43 -4.50
CA TYR A 70 3.62 -3.45 -3.75
C TYR A 70 2.45 -2.92 -4.60
N ALA A 71 2.64 -1.84 -5.34
CA ALA A 71 1.60 -1.30 -6.22
C ALA A 71 1.23 -2.28 -7.36
N GLN A 72 2.19 -3.05 -7.87
CA GLN A 72 1.92 -4.10 -8.86
C GLN A 72 1.07 -5.23 -8.28
N GLU A 73 1.43 -5.73 -7.10
CA GLU A 73 0.66 -6.77 -6.42
C GLU A 73 -0.77 -6.29 -6.12
N LEU A 74 -0.91 -5.11 -5.51
CA LEU A 74 -2.20 -4.55 -5.18
C LEU A 74 -3.05 -4.21 -6.41
N GLY A 75 -2.45 -3.66 -7.46
CA GLY A 75 -3.17 -3.33 -8.69
C GLY A 75 -3.65 -4.57 -9.44
N GLN A 76 -2.89 -5.66 -9.39
CA GLN A 76 -3.33 -6.96 -9.90
C GLN A 76 -4.55 -7.46 -9.11
N ASP A 77 -4.52 -7.41 -7.78
CA ASP A 77 -5.62 -7.84 -6.92
C ASP A 77 -6.89 -7.02 -7.18
N ILE A 78 -6.76 -5.71 -7.31
CA ILE A 78 -7.87 -4.81 -7.64
C ILE A 78 -8.45 -5.16 -9.02
N LEU A 79 -7.60 -5.33 -10.03
CA LEU A 79 -8.07 -5.68 -11.37
C LEU A 79 -8.80 -7.03 -11.37
N LEU A 80 -8.27 -8.03 -10.67
CA LEU A 80 -8.91 -9.35 -10.56
C LEU A 80 -10.26 -9.30 -9.85
N GLN A 81 -10.42 -8.44 -8.84
CA GLN A 81 -11.72 -8.20 -8.20
C GLN A 81 -12.74 -7.63 -9.21
N GLU A 82 -12.32 -6.66 -10.03
CA GLU A 82 -13.18 -6.08 -11.05
C GLU A 82 -13.50 -7.06 -12.19
N VAL A 83 -12.53 -7.85 -12.65
CA VAL A 83 -12.73 -8.93 -13.64
C VAL A 83 -13.83 -9.88 -13.17
N ARG A 84 -13.76 -10.33 -11.91
CA ARG A 84 -14.80 -11.18 -11.30
C ARG A 84 -16.14 -10.47 -11.21
N ARG A 85 -16.16 -9.20 -10.83
CA ARG A 85 -17.40 -8.39 -10.75
C ARG A 85 -18.08 -8.25 -12.11
N HIS A 86 -17.29 -8.13 -13.17
CA HIS A 86 -17.77 -8.10 -14.56
C HIS A 86 -18.05 -9.49 -15.15
N GLN A 87 -17.94 -10.58 -14.37
CA GLN A 87 -18.18 -11.97 -14.80
C GLN A 87 -17.29 -12.41 -15.97
N LEU A 88 -16.09 -11.83 -16.07
CA LEU A 88 -15.08 -12.18 -17.06
C LEU A 88 -14.16 -13.28 -16.49
N SER A 89 -13.62 -14.14 -17.38
CA SER A 89 -12.59 -15.10 -16.98
C SER A 89 -11.26 -14.39 -16.70
N GLY A 90 -10.42 -14.95 -15.84
CA GLY A 90 -9.05 -14.47 -15.64
C GLY A 90 -8.17 -14.57 -16.89
N ASP A 91 -8.55 -15.44 -17.83
CA ASP A 91 -7.84 -15.64 -19.11
C ASP A 91 -7.83 -14.39 -19.99
N ILE A 92 -8.67 -13.38 -19.70
CA ILE A 92 -8.63 -12.09 -20.41
C ILE A 92 -7.32 -11.33 -20.17
N LEU A 93 -6.53 -11.73 -19.17
CA LEU A 93 -5.20 -11.16 -18.91
C LEU A 93 -4.12 -11.83 -19.76
N GLU A 94 -4.50 -12.79 -20.60
CA GLU A 94 -3.61 -13.51 -21.52
C GLU A 94 -3.98 -13.23 -22.99
N GLY A 95 -3.02 -13.42 -23.90
CA GLY A 95 -3.26 -13.35 -25.34
C GLY A 95 -3.01 -11.99 -26.01
N GLU A 96 -3.39 -11.89 -27.29
CA GLU A 96 -3.06 -10.75 -28.15
C GLU A 96 -3.94 -9.52 -27.90
N LYS A 97 -5.22 -9.72 -27.52
CA LYS A 97 -6.15 -8.63 -27.24
C LYS A 97 -5.65 -7.73 -26.11
N VAL A 98 -5.03 -8.30 -25.08
CA VAL A 98 -4.37 -7.55 -23.99
C VAL A 98 -3.30 -6.61 -24.53
N LYS A 99 -2.44 -7.08 -25.43
CA LYS A 99 -1.35 -6.26 -26.00
C LYS A 99 -1.90 -5.04 -26.73
N LEU A 100 -2.96 -5.24 -27.53
CA LEU A 100 -3.64 -4.15 -28.24
C LEU A 100 -4.25 -3.13 -27.27
N ILE A 101 -4.92 -3.59 -26.21
CA ILE A 101 -5.52 -2.70 -25.20
C ILE A 101 -4.42 -1.90 -24.48
N LEU A 102 -3.32 -2.54 -24.10
CA LEU A 102 -2.19 -1.86 -23.45
C LEU A 102 -1.56 -0.80 -24.37
N GLU A 103 -1.42 -1.10 -25.65
CA GLU A 103 -0.94 -0.13 -26.65
C GLU A 103 -1.88 1.08 -26.79
N ILE A 104 -3.20 0.84 -26.88
CA ILE A 104 -4.22 1.91 -26.92
C ILE A 104 -4.16 2.80 -25.68
N LEU A 105 -3.97 2.19 -24.50
CA LEU A 105 -3.86 2.91 -23.23
C LEU A 105 -2.47 3.54 -23.00
N ASN A 106 -1.51 3.35 -23.91
CA ASN A 106 -0.12 3.77 -23.77
C ASN A 106 0.53 3.23 -22.46
N ILE A 107 0.34 1.93 -22.23
CA ILE A 107 0.86 1.17 -21.11
C ILE A 107 1.82 0.11 -21.65
N ARG A 108 3.00 0.00 -21.02
CA ARG A 108 4.10 -0.80 -21.57
C ARG A 108 3.84 -2.30 -21.54
N ASP A 109 3.32 -2.78 -20.42
CA ASP A 109 3.05 -4.18 -20.14
C ASP A 109 2.03 -4.30 -19.00
N LEU A 110 1.63 -5.52 -18.66
CA LEU A 110 0.70 -5.77 -17.55
C LEU A 110 1.27 -5.31 -16.20
N ALA A 111 2.58 -5.42 -15.99
CA ALA A 111 3.20 -4.97 -14.75
C ALA A 111 3.11 -3.44 -14.60
N ASP A 112 3.20 -2.68 -15.70
CA ASP A 112 2.96 -1.23 -15.74
C ASP A 112 1.48 -0.91 -15.54
N LEU A 113 0.56 -1.70 -16.11
CA LEU A 113 -0.89 -1.55 -15.85
C LEU A 113 -1.19 -1.70 -14.35
N TYR A 114 -0.71 -2.79 -13.74
CA TYR A 114 -0.94 -3.07 -12.33
C TYR A 114 -0.34 -1.97 -11.46
N ALA A 115 0.91 -1.55 -11.73
CA ALA A 115 1.53 -0.45 -11.00
C ALA A 115 0.68 0.83 -11.05
N ARG A 116 0.14 1.18 -12.22
CA ARG A 116 -0.71 2.36 -12.39
C ARG A 116 -2.04 2.23 -11.65
N ILE A 117 -2.68 1.06 -11.67
CA ILE A 117 -3.90 0.80 -10.90
C ILE A 117 -3.61 0.92 -9.40
N GLY A 118 -2.57 0.24 -8.90
CA GLY A 118 -2.18 0.28 -7.49
C GLY A 118 -1.70 1.64 -6.96
N GLN A 119 -1.48 2.61 -7.86
CA GLN A 119 -1.12 3.99 -7.54
C GLN A 119 -2.25 4.99 -7.80
N ASP A 120 -3.46 4.53 -8.15
CA ASP A 120 -4.60 5.35 -8.57
C ASP A 120 -4.37 6.20 -9.82
N ARG A 121 -3.43 5.80 -10.67
CA ARG A 121 -3.08 6.51 -11.91
C ARG A 121 -3.87 6.01 -13.13
N GLN A 122 -4.51 4.85 -12.99
CA GLN A 122 -5.33 4.23 -14.04
C GLN A 122 -6.51 3.52 -13.39
N SER A 123 -7.73 3.83 -13.82
CA SER A 123 -8.91 3.07 -13.40
C SER A 123 -8.90 1.67 -14.04
N PRO A 124 -9.18 0.60 -13.29
CA PRO A 124 -9.38 -0.74 -13.85
C PRO A 124 -10.45 -0.78 -14.95
N HIS A 125 -11.51 0.01 -14.80
CA HIS A 125 -12.61 0.06 -15.76
C HIS A 125 -12.19 0.51 -17.15
N ALA A 126 -11.14 1.33 -17.26
CA ALA A 126 -10.61 1.75 -18.57
C ALA A 126 -9.98 0.58 -19.35
N PHE A 127 -9.41 -0.41 -18.65
CA PHE A 127 -8.97 -1.66 -19.27
C PHE A 127 -10.16 -2.57 -19.59
N LEU A 128 -11.10 -2.71 -18.66
CA LEU A 128 -12.26 -3.60 -18.80
C LEU A 128 -13.26 -3.15 -19.85
N TYR A 129 -13.32 -1.85 -20.15
CA TYR A 129 -14.16 -1.28 -21.20
C TYR A 129 -14.05 -2.05 -22.53
N TYR A 130 -12.82 -2.41 -22.94
CA TYR A 130 -12.55 -3.13 -24.18
C TYR A 130 -12.90 -4.64 -24.15
N TRP A 131 -13.27 -5.16 -22.99
CA TRP A 131 -13.72 -6.55 -22.82
C TRP A 131 -15.23 -6.68 -22.79
N VAL A 132 -15.93 -5.64 -22.33
CA VAL A 132 -17.38 -5.65 -22.21
C VAL A 132 -18.10 -5.51 -23.57
N ASP A 133 -17.45 -4.92 -24.57
CA ASP A 133 -18.03 -4.74 -25.92
C ASP A 133 -18.20 -6.05 -26.74
N ASP A 134 -17.62 -7.19 -26.32
CA ASP A 134 -17.86 -8.51 -26.94
C ASP A 134 -19.07 -9.27 -26.34
N ALA A 135 -19.79 -8.67 -25.39
CA ALA A 135 -21.04 -9.24 -24.90
C ALA A 135 -22.17 -9.02 -25.93
N PRO A 136 -23.04 -10.01 -26.21
CA PRO A 136 -24.15 -9.84 -27.15
C PRO A 136 -24.99 -8.61 -26.75
N PRO A 137 -25.47 -7.82 -27.72
CA PRO A 137 -26.14 -6.55 -27.43
C PRO A 137 -27.35 -6.83 -26.56
N ARG A 138 -27.26 -6.48 -25.27
CA ARG A 138 -28.45 -6.36 -24.43
C ARG A 138 -29.25 -5.22 -25.03
N GLN A 139 -30.42 -5.55 -25.58
CA GLN A 139 -31.36 -4.57 -26.11
C GLN A 139 -31.70 -3.57 -24.99
N HIS A 140 -31.04 -2.42 -25.00
CA HIS A 140 -31.44 -1.27 -24.21
C HIS A 140 -32.20 -0.31 -25.15
N PRO A 141 -33.45 0.05 -24.83
CA PRO A 141 -34.16 1.06 -25.59
C PRO A 141 -33.43 2.40 -25.46
N SER A 142 -33.22 3.02 -26.62
CA SER A 142 -32.62 4.33 -26.90
C SER A 142 -32.52 5.33 -25.73
N GLY A 143 -31.33 5.94 -25.59
CA GLY A 143 -31.24 7.36 -25.19
C GLY A 143 -30.59 7.71 -23.86
N LYS A 144 -29.83 6.83 -23.21
CA LYS A 144 -28.98 7.21 -22.08
C LYS A 144 -27.55 6.74 -22.32
N GLN A 145 -26.58 7.64 -22.15
CA GLN A 145 -25.17 7.28 -22.06
C GLN A 145 -25.01 6.16 -21.02
N PRO A 146 -24.09 5.20 -21.22
CA PRO A 146 -23.94 4.05 -20.33
C PRO A 146 -23.34 4.53 -19.00
N THR A 147 -24.20 5.02 -18.11
CA THR A 147 -23.88 5.16 -16.69
C THR A 147 -23.78 3.77 -16.09
N SER A 148 -22.56 3.43 -15.67
CA SER A 148 -22.24 2.52 -14.57
C SER A 148 -22.70 1.07 -14.74
N LEU A 149 -21.74 0.21 -15.09
CA LEU A 149 -21.78 -1.23 -14.87
C LEU A 149 -21.46 -1.62 -13.42
N VAL A 150 -21.47 -0.67 -12.47
CA VAL A 150 -21.21 -0.96 -11.07
C VAL A 150 -22.45 -1.63 -10.48
N VAL A 151 -22.32 -2.91 -10.13
CA VAL A 151 -23.26 -3.56 -9.22
C VAL A 151 -23.23 -2.77 -7.91
N PRO A 152 -24.34 -2.14 -7.47
CA PRO A 152 -24.33 -1.31 -6.29
C PRO A 152 -23.98 -2.16 -5.06
N GLY A 153 -22.87 -1.86 -4.38
CA GLY A 153 -22.62 -2.31 -3.00
C GLY A 153 -21.31 -3.08 -2.75
N GLU A 154 -20.61 -3.59 -3.77
CA GLU A 154 -19.33 -4.27 -3.55
C GLU A 154 -18.14 -3.36 -3.91
N ARG A 155 -17.40 -2.95 -2.87
CA ARG A 155 -16.15 -2.19 -3.00
C ARG A 155 -14.99 -3.13 -3.28
N ASN A 156 -13.94 -2.62 -3.90
CA ASN A 156 -12.67 -3.33 -3.92
C ASN A 156 -12.09 -3.35 -2.50
N GLN A 157 -11.57 -4.51 -2.11
CA GLN A 157 -11.01 -4.75 -0.79
C GLN A 157 -9.49 -4.88 -0.87
N ILE A 158 -8.84 -4.40 0.17
CA ILE A 158 -7.43 -4.67 0.45
C ILE A 158 -7.34 -5.47 1.75
N CYS A 159 -6.67 -6.62 1.68
CA CYS A 159 -6.43 -7.46 2.85
C CYS A 159 -5.01 -7.22 3.37
N LEU A 160 -4.90 -6.66 4.58
CA LEU A 160 -3.64 -6.33 5.22
C LEU A 160 -3.24 -7.44 6.19
N ALA A 161 -2.28 -8.26 5.76
CA ALA A 161 -1.63 -9.25 6.62
C ALA A 161 -0.49 -8.69 7.47
N ARG A 162 0.28 -7.75 6.89
CA ARG A 162 1.41 -7.10 7.56
C ARG A 162 1.42 -5.64 7.22
N LEU A 163 1.78 -4.82 8.19
CA LEU A 163 2.04 -3.41 7.99
C LEU A 163 3.52 -3.19 7.67
N ASP A 164 3.74 -2.26 6.74
CA ASP A 164 5.05 -1.90 6.24
C ASP A 164 5.05 -0.39 6.08
N ASN A 165 5.84 0.31 6.88
CA ASN A 165 5.86 1.76 6.95
C ASN A 165 6.29 2.42 5.62
N ALA A 166 6.94 1.68 4.71
CA ALA A 166 7.33 2.19 3.41
C ALA A 166 6.12 2.46 2.49
N VAL A 167 5.04 1.69 2.66
CA VAL A 167 3.85 1.67 1.79
C VAL A 167 2.53 1.89 2.53
N HIS A 168 2.41 1.48 3.79
CA HIS A 168 1.19 1.64 4.59
C HIS A 168 1.32 2.83 5.54
N LYS A 169 0.35 3.74 5.51
CA LYS A 169 0.33 4.92 6.37
C LYS A 169 -1.05 5.16 6.95
N PHE A 170 -1.12 5.40 8.26
CA PHE A 170 -2.35 5.84 8.89
C PHE A 170 -2.47 7.36 8.76
N ALA A 171 -3.62 7.82 8.28
CA ALA A 171 -3.85 9.21 8.00
C ALA A 171 -3.88 10.06 9.28
N ARG A 172 -3.18 11.20 9.26
CA ARG A 172 -3.10 12.10 10.41
C ARG A 172 -4.39 12.87 10.69
N CYS A 173 -5.27 13.00 9.69
CA CYS A 173 -6.52 13.75 9.77
C CYS A 173 -7.59 13.06 10.62
N CYS A 174 -7.72 11.73 10.54
CA CYS A 174 -8.68 10.94 11.31
C CYS A 174 -8.02 9.98 12.31
N ARG A 175 -6.69 9.83 12.28
CA ARG A 175 -5.88 8.99 13.19
C ARG A 175 -6.48 7.60 13.42
N PRO A 176 -6.72 6.81 12.36
CA PRO A 176 -7.24 5.47 12.52
C PRO A 176 -6.21 4.57 13.21
N TYR A 177 -6.68 3.46 13.76
CA TYR A 177 -5.84 2.43 14.39
C TYR A 177 -6.18 1.04 13.83
N PRO A 178 -5.25 0.08 13.89
CA PRO A 178 -5.52 -1.30 13.47
C PRO A 178 -6.74 -1.89 14.18
N GLY A 179 -7.54 -2.70 13.49
CA GLY A 179 -8.73 -3.34 14.06
C GLY A 179 -9.91 -2.39 14.30
N GLN A 180 -9.79 -1.10 13.97
CA GLN A 180 -10.93 -0.19 13.94
C GLN A 180 -11.91 -0.63 12.83
N GLU A 181 -13.20 -0.54 13.10
CA GLU A 181 -14.24 -0.81 12.10
C GLU A 181 -14.39 0.33 11.08
N GLY A 182 -14.79 -0.03 9.86
CA GLY A 182 -15.03 0.93 8.79
C GLY A 182 -13.76 1.67 8.38
N LEU A 183 -12.66 0.94 8.24
CA LEU A 183 -11.43 1.47 7.66
C LEU A 183 -11.51 1.44 6.14
N VAL A 184 -10.96 2.50 5.54
CA VAL A 184 -10.88 2.67 4.09
C VAL A 184 -9.49 3.12 3.67
N ALA A 185 -9.13 2.84 2.43
CA ALA A 185 -7.82 3.14 1.89
C ALA A 185 -7.92 4.01 0.63
N THR A 186 -7.00 4.98 0.54
CA THR A 186 -6.69 5.71 -0.68
C THR A 186 -5.33 5.26 -1.20
N LEU A 187 -5.20 5.23 -2.52
CA LEU A 187 -3.98 4.83 -3.21
C LEU A 187 -3.17 6.04 -3.66
N SER A 188 -1.86 5.87 -3.78
CA SER A 188 -0.94 6.89 -4.27
C SER A 188 0.39 6.26 -4.69
N GLU A 189 1.26 7.04 -5.34
CA GLU A 189 2.64 6.63 -5.62
C GLU A 189 3.47 6.31 -4.36
N ARG A 190 3.03 6.80 -3.19
CA ARG A 190 3.69 6.54 -1.89
C ARG A 190 3.15 5.29 -1.18
N GLY A 191 2.20 4.59 -1.80
CA GLY A 191 1.49 3.45 -1.24
C GLY A 191 0.07 3.81 -0.78
N VAL A 192 -0.38 3.13 0.26
CA VAL A 192 -1.74 3.16 0.81
C VAL A 192 -1.82 4.10 2.01
N SER A 193 -2.77 5.02 1.97
CA SER A 193 -3.17 5.82 3.13
C SER A 193 -4.48 5.29 3.70
N ILE A 194 -4.45 4.85 4.95
CA ILE A 194 -5.56 4.27 5.68
C ILE A 194 -6.29 5.38 6.45
N HIS A 195 -7.59 5.47 6.25
CA HIS A 195 -8.51 6.43 6.85
C HIS A 195 -9.65 5.69 7.58
N TRP A 196 -10.34 6.39 8.46
CA TRP A 196 -11.66 5.97 8.92
C TRP A 196 -12.72 6.47 7.95
N HIS A 197 -13.78 5.69 7.70
CA HIS A 197 -14.79 6.01 6.70
C HIS A 197 -15.48 7.36 6.91
N GLU A 198 -15.63 7.83 8.14
CA GLU A 198 -16.22 9.16 8.41
C GLU A 198 -15.19 10.31 8.37
N CYS A 199 -14.00 10.08 7.81
CA CYS A 199 -12.94 11.09 7.74
C CYS A 199 -13.44 12.42 7.12
N PRO A 200 -13.40 13.55 7.86
CA PRO A 200 -13.86 14.83 7.34
C PRO A 200 -13.06 15.31 6.13
N GLU A 201 -11.79 14.93 6.04
CA GLU A 201 -10.91 15.31 4.94
C GLU A 201 -11.31 14.64 3.63
N LEU A 202 -11.67 13.35 3.67
CA LEU A 202 -12.15 12.62 2.50
C LEU A 202 -13.46 13.22 1.98
N LYS A 203 -14.40 13.49 2.90
CA LYS A 203 -15.68 14.16 2.58
C LYS A 203 -15.47 15.53 1.95
N ARG A 204 -14.53 16.33 2.48
CA ARG A 204 -14.22 17.67 1.95
C ARG A 204 -13.68 17.63 0.52
N HIS A 205 -12.90 16.62 0.19
CA HIS A 205 -12.37 16.42 -1.17
C HIS A 205 -13.38 15.75 -2.11
N GLY A 206 -14.62 15.50 -1.66
CA GLY A 206 -15.66 14.88 -2.48
C GLY A 206 -15.42 13.41 -2.79
N MET A 207 -14.47 12.77 -2.10
CA MET A 207 -14.21 11.33 -2.24
C MET A 207 -15.42 10.58 -1.70
N GLN A 208 -16.11 9.87 -2.58
CA GLN A 208 -17.24 9.03 -2.17
C GLN A 208 -16.71 7.75 -1.53
N PHE A 209 -17.47 7.18 -0.60
CA PHE A 209 -17.05 5.99 0.12
C PHE A 209 -16.96 4.76 -0.80
N GLU A 210 -17.74 4.77 -1.87
CA GLU A 210 -17.81 3.75 -2.91
C GLU A 210 -16.55 3.70 -3.78
N ASP A 211 -15.84 4.83 -3.92
CA ASP A 211 -14.60 4.94 -4.69
C ASP A 211 -13.36 4.52 -3.88
N LEU A 212 -13.55 4.26 -2.58
CA LEU A 212 -12.47 3.91 -1.66
C LEU A 212 -12.35 2.40 -1.49
N LEU A 213 -11.12 1.95 -1.29
CA LEU A 213 -10.85 0.57 -0.96
C LEU A 213 -11.29 0.26 0.47
N GLU A 214 -11.98 -0.85 0.68
CA GLU A 214 -12.27 -1.36 2.01
C GLU A 214 -11.04 -2.06 2.59
N VAL A 215 -10.66 -1.71 3.82
CA VAL A 215 -9.52 -2.32 4.49
C VAL A 215 -10.00 -3.46 5.37
N THR A 216 -9.47 -4.66 5.11
CA THR A 216 -9.68 -5.86 5.92
C THR A 216 -8.34 -6.32 6.51
N TRP A 217 -8.40 -7.08 7.59
CA TRP A 217 -7.22 -7.60 8.29
C TRP A 217 -7.16 -9.12 8.16
N ASP A 218 -5.97 -9.65 7.86
CA ASP A 218 -5.72 -11.09 8.00
C ASP A 218 -5.31 -11.39 9.44
N CYS A 219 -6.26 -11.91 10.23
CA CYS A 219 -6.05 -12.30 11.63
C CYS A 219 -5.26 -13.62 11.78
N GLY A 220 -4.87 -14.29 10.69
CA GLY A 220 -4.12 -15.55 10.74
C GLY A 220 -2.63 -15.37 11.04
N ILE A 221 -2.11 -14.14 11.01
CA ILE A 221 -0.68 -13.85 11.12
C ILE A 221 -0.40 -12.92 12.30
N THR A 222 0.34 -13.41 13.29
CA THR A 222 0.83 -12.58 14.39
C THR A 222 1.93 -11.63 13.92
N TRP A 223 1.79 -10.34 14.25
CA TRP A 223 2.80 -9.34 13.93
C TRP A 223 4.01 -9.49 14.86
N LEU A 224 5.18 -9.72 14.27
CA LEU A 224 6.43 -9.94 15.02
C LEU A 224 7.10 -8.65 15.49
N GLN A 225 6.73 -7.51 14.90
CA GLN A 225 7.32 -6.21 15.21
C GLN A 225 6.36 -5.36 16.04
N PRO A 226 6.81 -4.80 17.18
CA PRO A 226 5.96 -3.93 17.98
C PRO A 226 5.65 -2.64 17.20
N MET A 227 4.37 -2.29 17.12
CA MET A 227 3.92 -1.03 16.52
C MET A 227 3.40 -0.10 17.60
N VAL A 228 3.80 1.16 17.51
CA VAL A 228 3.37 2.21 18.44
C VAL A 228 2.29 3.05 17.77
N PHE A 229 1.10 3.05 18.37
CA PHE A 229 -0.02 3.88 17.94
C PHE A 229 -0.37 4.88 19.02
N HIS A 230 -0.58 6.14 18.61
CA HIS A 230 -1.13 7.17 19.48
C HIS A 230 -2.64 7.25 19.28
N VAL A 231 -3.39 6.54 20.12
CA VAL A 231 -4.85 6.55 20.09
C VAL A 231 -5.36 7.65 21.02
N SER A 232 -6.17 8.56 20.47
CA SER A 232 -6.89 9.56 21.27
C SER A 232 -8.36 9.16 21.34
N VAL A 233 -8.82 8.80 22.54
CA VAL A 233 -10.22 8.41 22.74
C VAL A 233 -10.87 9.44 23.66
N GLN A 234 -11.91 10.09 23.17
CA GLN A 234 -12.76 10.94 24.00
C GLN A 234 -13.78 10.05 24.73
N ARG A 235 -13.61 9.91 26.05
CA ARG A 235 -14.51 9.17 26.93
C ARG A 235 -14.70 9.92 28.23
N THR A 236 -15.85 9.72 28.87
CA THR A 236 -16.16 10.30 30.17
C THR A 236 -15.37 9.68 31.31
N THR A 237 -14.96 8.39 31.21
CA THR A 237 -14.23 7.70 32.29
C THR A 237 -13.14 6.75 31.77
N ILE A 238 -12.10 6.51 32.58
CA ILE A 238 -11.01 5.54 32.29
C ILE A 238 -11.54 4.11 32.14
N ALA A 239 -12.56 3.70 32.90
CA ALA A 239 -13.15 2.36 32.79
C ALA A 239 -13.78 2.12 31.39
N SER A 240 -14.43 3.13 30.83
CA SER A 240 -14.99 3.05 29.46
C SER A 240 -13.93 3.03 28.36
N LEU A 241 -12.73 3.57 28.65
CA LEU A 241 -11.56 3.47 27.78
C LEU A 241 -11.06 2.02 27.72
N LEU A 242 -10.86 1.39 28.89
CA LEU A 242 -10.39 0.00 28.99
C LEU A 242 -11.36 -0.99 28.32
N ALA A 243 -12.67 -0.79 28.47
CA ALA A 243 -13.68 -1.60 27.78
C ALA A 243 -13.61 -1.47 26.24
N SER A 244 -13.17 -0.32 25.72
CA SER A 244 -12.98 -0.12 24.28
C SER A 244 -11.75 -0.88 23.77
N PHE A 245 -10.64 -0.88 24.53
CA PHE A 245 -9.44 -1.67 24.21
C PHE A 245 -9.65 -3.18 24.41
N GLY A 246 -10.43 -3.61 25.40
CA GLY A 246 -10.72 -5.02 25.65
C GLY A 246 -11.47 -5.70 24.48
N ARG A 247 -12.27 -4.93 23.72
CA ARG A 247 -12.87 -5.42 22.47
C ARG A 247 -11.85 -5.56 21.34
N MET A 248 -10.82 -4.70 21.31
CA MET A 248 -9.73 -4.80 20.33
C MET A 248 -8.89 -6.06 20.55
N SER A 249 -8.59 -6.42 21.81
CA SER A 249 -7.79 -7.62 22.13
C SER A 249 -8.43 -8.96 21.75
N ALA A 250 -9.71 -8.99 21.37
CA ALA A 250 -10.36 -10.21 20.88
C ALA A 250 -10.09 -10.50 19.39
N GLN A 251 -9.39 -9.60 18.68
CA GLN A 251 -9.18 -9.67 17.22
C GLN A 251 -7.71 -9.61 16.79
N PHE A 252 -6.75 -9.60 17.73
CA PHE A 252 -5.30 -9.59 17.48
C PHE A 252 -4.59 -10.82 18.03
#